data_AF-A0A4Q5R312-F1
#
_entry.id   AF-A0A4Q5R312-F1
#
_cell.length_a   1.000
_cell.length_b   1.000
_cell.length_c   1.000
_cell.angle_alpha   90.00
_cell.angle_beta   90.00
_cell.angle_gamma   90.00
#
_symmetry.space_group_name_H-M   'P 1'
#
loop_
_entity.id
_entity.type
_entity.pdbx_description
1 polymer ?
#
loop_
_entity_poly.entity_id
_entity_poly.type
_entity_poly.pdbx_seq_one_letter_code
_entity_poly.pdbx_strand_id
1 'polypeptide(L)'
;MSGQANARPIDIEWISKVVKQLVEAGPPVMVRDDVAGRNVPVSAEIAASPDGFLPLLLACGDTVWLEASGRSLGLDLARDPQSVLGFRVKGAAPGPVAPLLLSVMHAMAEVARPDMLLINDLHGPWMAAQDRMGWQVKQAPAPAGPSAQLVNATSARPRSRDMRP
;
A
#
# COMPACT_ATOMS: atom_id res chain seq x y z
N MET A 1 18.68 21.63 -23.88
CA MET A 1 18.06 22.37 -22.76
C MET A 1 16.97 21.48 -22.19
N SER A 2 17.32 20.61 -21.26
CA SER A 2 16.34 19.70 -20.63
C SER A 2 15.77 20.41 -19.42
N GLY A 3 14.58 20.99 -19.56
CA GLY A 3 13.82 21.48 -18.42
C GLY A 3 13.49 20.28 -17.55
N GLN A 4 14.15 20.14 -16.39
CA GLN A 4 13.61 19.37 -15.29
C GLN A 4 12.27 20.02 -14.95
N ALA A 5 11.19 19.45 -15.47
CA ALA A 5 9.87 19.72 -14.94
C ALA A 5 9.97 19.46 -13.44
N ASN A 6 9.72 20.47 -12.62
CA ASN A 6 9.59 20.36 -11.17
C ASN A 6 8.43 19.39 -10.90
N ALA A 7 8.74 18.10 -10.93
CA ALA A 7 7.76 17.06 -10.83
C ALA A 7 7.38 17.02 -9.35
N ARG A 8 6.23 17.64 -9.05
CA ARG A 8 5.69 17.67 -7.69
C ARG A 8 5.36 16.24 -7.28
N PRO A 9 5.64 15.85 -6.02
CA PRO A 9 5.12 14.61 -5.47
C PRO A 9 3.62 14.54 -5.72
N ILE A 10 3.15 13.37 -6.13
CA ILE A 10 1.73 13.14 -6.34
C ILE A 10 0.99 13.29 -5.01
N ASP A 11 0.03 14.21 -4.96
CA ASP A 11 -0.81 14.46 -3.79
C ASP A 11 -1.84 13.34 -3.61
N ILE A 12 -1.65 12.52 -2.59
CA ILE A 12 -2.50 11.35 -2.29
C ILE A 12 -3.91 11.77 -1.86
N GLU A 13 -4.07 12.92 -1.19
CA GLU A 13 -5.41 13.41 -0.82
C GLU A 13 -6.19 13.82 -2.06
N TRP A 14 -5.53 14.50 -2.99
CA TRP A 14 -6.14 14.85 -4.27
C TRP A 14 -6.48 13.59 -5.08
N ILE A 15 -5.57 12.60 -5.15
CA ILE A 15 -5.86 11.33 -5.82
C ILE A 15 -7.05 10.62 -5.19
N SER A 16 -7.10 10.54 -3.86
CA SER A 16 -8.21 9.94 -3.13
C SER A 16 -9.54 10.60 -3.52
N LYS A 17 -9.59 11.94 -3.60
CA LYS A 17 -10.78 12.68 -4.05
C LYS A 17 -11.16 12.35 -5.49
N VAL A 18 -10.20 12.28 -6.40
CA VAL A 18 -10.49 11.97 -7.82
C VAL A 18 -10.93 10.53 -7.99
N VAL A 19 -10.27 9.57 -7.34
CA VAL A 19 -10.66 8.16 -7.37
C VAL A 19 -12.03 7.97 -6.73
N LYS A 20 -12.35 8.71 -5.67
CA LYS A 20 -13.70 8.73 -5.09
C LYS A 20 -14.75 9.12 -6.14
N GLN A 21 -14.52 10.22 -6.87
CA GLN A 21 -15.42 10.66 -7.94
C GLN A 21 -15.56 9.62 -9.06
N LEU A 22 -14.46 8.95 -9.43
CA LEU A 22 -14.49 7.86 -10.41
C LEU A 22 -15.35 6.68 -9.92
N VAL A 23 -15.22 6.31 -8.65
CA VAL A 23 -16.02 5.26 -8.02
C VAL A 23 -17.50 5.65 -7.95
N GLU A 24 -17.82 6.89 -7.57
CA GLU A 24 -19.20 7.40 -7.49
C GLU A 24 -19.88 7.47 -8.87
N ALA A 25 -19.12 7.76 -9.93
CA ALA A 25 -19.63 7.81 -11.29
C ALA A 25 -19.78 6.42 -11.93
N GLY A 26 -19.18 5.39 -11.34
CA GLY A 26 -19.18 4.02 -11.84
C GLY A 26 -20.31 3.16 -11.28
N PRO A 27 -20.32 1.86 -11.63
CA PRO A 27 -21.20 0.90 -10.99
C PRO A 27 -20.88 0.74 -9.50
N PRO A 28 -21.84 0.32 -8.66
CA PRO A 28 -21.62 0.12 -7.24
C PRO A 28 -20.43 -0.80 -6.95
N VAL A 29 -19.60 -0.38 -6.00
CA VAL A 29 -18.44 -1.16 -5.56
C VAL A 29 -18.85 -2.12 -4.47
N MET A 30 -18.48 -3.38 -4.63
CA MET A 30 -18.86 -4.48 -3.74
C MET A 30 -17.63 -5.27 -3.32
N VAL A 31 -17.69 -5.88 -2.14
CA VAL A 31 -16.76 -6.91 -1.68
C VAL A 31 -17.53 -8.20 -1.48
N ARG A 32 -16.98 -9.32 -1.95
CA ARG A 32 -17.49 -10.65 -1.63
C ARG A 32 -17.04 -11.01 -0.23
N ASP A 33 -18.03 -11.19 0.65
CA ASP A 33 -17.87 -11.82 1.94
C ASP A 33 -18.01 -13.33 1.76
N ASP A 34 -16.89 -14.04 1.63
CA ASP A 34 -16.85 -15.49 1.44
C ASP A 34 -17.36 -16.25 2.68
N VAL A 35 -17.32 -15.64 3.87
CA VAL A 35 -17.83 -16.25 5.11
C VAL A 35 -19.35 -16.23 5.11
N ALA A 36 -19.95 -15.10 4.73
CA ALA A 36 -21.40 -14.93 4.67
C ALA A 36 -22.02 -15.32 3.31
N GLY A 37 -21.20 -15.64 2.31
CA GLY A 37 -21.63 -16.01 0.96
C GLY A 37 -22.39 -14.90 0.23
N ARG A 38 -22.10 -13.63 0.50
CA ARG A 38 -22.83 -12.48 -0.05
C ARG A 38 -21.92 -11.34 -0.49
N ASN A 39 -22.41 -10.52 -1.41
CA ASN A 39 -21.74 -9.28 -1.78
C ASN A 39 -22.18 -8.15 -0.83
N VAL A 40 -21.22 -7.43 -0.27
CA VAL A 40 -21.42 -6.32 0.66
C VAL A 40 -21.02 -5.02 -0.04
N PRO A 41 -21.85 -3.97 0.01
CA PRO A 41 -21.50 -2.69 -0.60
C PRO A 41 -20.35 -2.02 0.13
N VAL A 42 -19.46 -1.41 -0.64
CA VAL A 42 -18.36 -0.57 -0.16
C VAL A 42 -18.68 0.86 -0.54
N SER A 43 -18.64 1.77 0.44
CA SER A 43 -18.87 3.18 0.15
C SER A 43 -17.71 3.74 -0.68
N ALA A 44 -17.98 4.78 -1.49
CA ALA A 44 -16.94 5.42 -2.28
C ALA A 44 -15.81 6.00 -1.40
N GLU A 45 -16.13 6.44 -0.18
CA GLU A 45 -15.15 6.87 0.81
C GLU A 45 -14.17 5.74 1.14
N ILE A 46 -14.65 4.54 1.46
CA ILE A 46 -13.79 3.41 1.80
C ILE A 46 -13.03 2.92 0.55
N ALA A 47 -13.68 2.89 -0.61
CA ALA A 47 -13.06 2.47 -1.86
C ALA A 47 -11.85 3.35 -2.22
N ALA A 48 -11.97 4.66 -2.02
CA ALA A 48 -10.95 5.64 -2.38
C ALA A 48 -10.08 6.12 -1.21
N SER A 49 -10.24 5.57 0.00
CA SER A 49 -9.44 5.98 1.16
C SER A 49 -8.01 5.42 1.08
N PRO A 50 -6.96 6.19 1.46
CA PRO A 50 -5.57 5.72 1.50
C PRO A 50 -5.31 4.49 2.39
N ASP A 51 -6.15 4.27 3.40
CA ASP A 51 -6.17 3.10 4.30
C ASP A 51 -7.30 2.11 3.97
N GLY A 52 -8.07 2.38 2.92
CA GLY A 52 -9.13 1.53 2.38
C GLY A 52 -8.65 0.75 1.17
N PHE A 53 -9.39 0.83 0.06
CA PHE A 53 -9.04 0.11 -1.18
C PHE A 53 -8.23 0.92 -2.20
N LEU A 54 -7.90 2.19 -1.90
CA LEU A 54 -7.06 3.00 -2.79
C LEU A 54 -5.71 2.34 -3.11
N PRO A 55 -4.97 1.73 -2.17
CA PRO A 55 -3.71 1.05 -2.48
C PRO A 55 -3.84 -0.01 -3.57
N LEU A 56 -4.92 -0.79 -3.52
CA LEU A 56 -5.22 -1.83 -4.49
C LEU A 56 -5.54 -1.23 -5.87
N LEU A 57 -6.42 -0.23 -5.92
CA LEU A 57 -6.80 0.44 -7.16
C LEU A 57 -5.59 1.06 -7.85
N LEU A 58 -4.76 1.78 -7.11
CA LEU A 58 -3.56 2.41 -7.66
C LEU A 58 -2.56 1.36 -8.15
N ALA A 59 -2.32 0.28 -7.41
CA ALA A 59 -1.36 -0.74 -7.84
C ALA A 59 -1.82 -1.53 -9.07
N CYS A 60 -3.14 -1.76 -9.21
CA CYS A 60 -3.67 -2.32 -10.45
C CYS A 60 -3.45 -1.36 -11.62
N GLY A 61 -3.71 -0.06 -11.42
CA GLY A 61 -3.41 0.96 -12.43
C GLY A 61 -1.92 1.06 -12.78
N ASP A 62 -1.03 0.99 -11.79
CA ASP A 62 0.42 0.98 -12.04
C ASP A 62 0.85 -0.23 -12.86
N THR A 63 0.21 -1.38 -12.66
CA THR A 63 0.48 -2.59 -13.43
C THR A 63 0.06 -2.44 -14.89
N VAL A 64 -1.14 -1.90 -15.13
CA VAL A 64 -1.60 -1.58 -16.49
C VAL A 64 -0.63 -0.61 -17.17
N TRP A 65 -0.16 0.42 -16.46
CA TRP A 65 0.82 1.36 -16.99
C TRP A 65 2.18 0.71 -17.28
N LEU A 66 2.65 -0.15 -16.37
CA LEU A 66 3.89 -0.91 -16.53
C LEU A 66 3.83 -1.81 -17.77
N GLU A 67 2.71 -2.49 -18.00
CA GLU A 67 2.51 -3.32 -19.19
C GLU A 67 2.50 -2.49 -20.48
N ALA A 68 1.82 -1.33 -20.47
CA ALA A 68 1.71 -0.49 -21.65
C ALA A 68 3.01 0.27 -21.99
N SER A 69 3.79 0.65 -20.98
CA SER A 69 4.93 1.58 -21.14
C SER A 69 6.30 0.98 -20.81
N GLY A 70 6.34 -0.19 -20.18
CA GLY A 70 7.56 -0.78 -19.62
C GLY A 70 8.11 -0.04 -18.39
N ARG A 71 7.34 0.88 -17.79
CA ARG A 71 7.75 1.70 -16.64
C ARG A 71 6.69 1.72 -15.54
N SER A 72 7.10 1.64 -14.28
CA SER A 72 6.21 1.89 -13.13
C SER A 72 6.12 3.38 -12.83
N LEU A 73 4.97 3.79 -12.31
CA LEU A 73 4.64 5.10 -11.72
C LEU A 73 5.23 5.25 -10.31
N GLY A 74 5.87 4.20 -9.77
CA GLY A 74 6.65 4.23 -8.55
C GLY A 74 5.81 4.49 -7.30
N LEU A 75 4.71 3.76 -7.13
CA LEU A 75 3.88 3.85 -5.93
C LEU A 75 4.68 3.49 -4.66
N ASP A 76 4.57 4.32 -3.63
CA ASP A 76 5.11 4.06 -2.30
C ASP A 76 3.99 3.53 -1.40
N LEU A 77 3.97 2.22 -1.17
CA LEU A 77 3.10 1.59 -0.18
C LEU A 77 3.88 1.24 1.09
N ALA A 78 3.25 1.50 2.23
CA ALA A 78 3.75 1.07 3.53
C ALA A 78 2.79 0.07 4.17
N ARG A 79 3.34 -0.91 4.89
CA ARG A 79 2.53 -1.79 5.75
C ARG A 79 1.84 -0.95 6.81
N ASP A 80 0.55 -1.20 6.98
CA ASP A 80 -0.28 -0.61 8.01
C ASP A 80 -1.30 -1.66 8.47
N PRO A 81 -1.05 -2.37 9.59
CA PRO A 81 -1.95 -3.40 10.09
C PRO A 81 -3.34 -2.90 10.49
N GLN A 82 -3.56 -1.58 10.55
CA GLN A 82 -4.87 -0.99 10.85
C GLN A 82 -5.67 -0.65 9.58
N SER A 83 -5.04 -0.71 8.41
CA SER A 83 -5.70 -0.49 7.12
C SER A 83 -6.45 -1.73 6.64
N VAL A 84 -7.44 -1.55 5.75
CA VAL A 84 -8.30 -2.61 5.20
C VAL A 84 -7.49 -3.72 4.53
N LEU A 85 -6.42 -3.35 3.82
CA LEU A 85 -5.59 -4.28 3.05
C LEU A 85 -4.28 -4.65 3.76
N GLY A 86 -4.02 -4.12 4.96
CA GLY A 86 -2.71 -4.23 5.62
C GLY A 86 -1.63 -3.32 5.01
N PHE A 87 -2.00 -2.44 4.07
CA PHE A 87 -1.13 -1.45 3.42
C PHE A 87 -1.84 -0.11 3.22
N ARG A 88 -1.05 0.96 3.18
CA ARG A 88 -1.51 2.30 2.82
C ARG A 88 -0.60 2.93 1.76
N VAL A 89 -1.16 3.84 0.97
CA VAL A 89 -0.38 4.68 0.04
C VAL A 89 0.26 5.84 0.80
N LYS A 90 1.57 6.03 0.62
CA LYS A 90 2.33 7.17 1.14
C LYS A 90 2.65 8.21 0.08
N GLY A 91 2.76 7.78 -1.17
CA GLY A 91 3.15 8.63 -2.28
C GLY A 91 3.25 7.85 -3.58
N ALA A 92 3.70 8.53 -4.61
CA ALA A 92 4.08 7.95 -5.89
C ALA A 92 5.25 8.75 -6.47
N ALA A 93 5.98 8.16 -7.42
CA ALA A 93 7.06 8.88 -8.08
C ALA A 93 6.51 10.12 -8.78
N PRO A 94 7.30 11.21 -8.80
CA PRO A 94 6.83 12.44 -9.39
C PRO A 94 6.69 12.28 -10.91
N GLY A 95 5.51 12.59 -11.45
CA GLY A 95 5.17 12.28 -12.83
C GLY A 95 3.77 12.73 -13.24
N PRO A 96 3.38 12.49 -14.51
CA PRO A 96 2.06 12.82 -14.99
C PRO A 96 1.01 11.94 -14.30
N VAL A 97 0.02 12.59 -13.69
CA VAL A 97 -1.05 11.93 -12.94
C VAL A 97 -2.12 11.32 -13.85
N ALA A 98 -2.31 11.87 -15.05
CA ALA A 98 -3.31 11.39 -15.99
C ALA A 98 -3.11 9.90 -16.41
N PRO A 99 -1.88 9.45 -16.74
CA PRO A 99 -1.59 8.02 -16.96
C PRO A 99 -2.00 7.12 -15.81
N LEU A 100 -1.77 7.53 -14.55
CA LEU A 100 -2.19 6.77 -13.38
C LEU A 100 -3.71 6.60 -13.37
N LEU A 101 -4.44 7.72 -13.46
CA LEU A 101 -5.90 7.71 -13.39
C LEU A 101 -6.52 6.92 -14.54
N LEU A 102 -6.03 7.08 -15.77
CA LEU A 102 -6.49 6.31 -16.93
C LEU A 102 -6.23 4.82 -16.76
N SER A 103 -5.07 4.45 -16.20
CA SER A 103 -4.73 3.05 -15.98
C SER A 103 -5.56 2.44 -14.84
N VAL A 104 -5.88 3.21 -13.80
CA VAL A 104 -6.84 2.82 -12.75
C VAL A 104 -8.23 2.60 -13.36
N MET A 105 -8.72 3.54 -14.18
CA MET A 105 -10.00 3.39 -14.88
C MET A 105 -10.03 2.15 -15.77
N HIS A 106 -8.93 1.86 -16.46
CA HIS A 106 -8.79 0.66 -17.28
C HIS A 106 -8.87 -0.62 -16.43
N ALA A 107 -8.08 -0.72 -15.35
CA ALA A 107 -8.11 -1.87 -14.44
C ALA A 107 -9.50 -2.08 -13.83
N MET A 108 -10.19 -0.99 -13.45
CA MET A 108 -11.57 -1.06 -12.97
C MET A 108 -12.53 -1.55 -14.05
N ALA A 109 -12.38 -1.10 -15.29
CA ALA A 109 -13.21 -1.50 -16.42
C ALA A 109 -13.02 -2.98 -16.79
N GLU A 110 -11.81 -3.54 -16.63
CA GLU A 110 -11.54 -4.95 -16.90
C GLU A 110 -12.29 -5.90 -15.96
N VAL A 111 -12.50 -5.50 -14.71
CA VAL A 111 -13.20 -6.31 -13.69
C VAL A 111 -14.66 -5.88 -13.47
N ALA A 112 -15.08 -4.79 -14.10
CA ALA A 112 -16.43 -4.28 -13.97
C ALA A 112 -17.43 -5.27 -14.60
N ARG A 113 -18.51 -5.52 -13.87
CA ARG A 113 -19.69 -6.25 -14.32
C ARG A 113 -20.80 -5.24 -14.67
N PRO A 114 -21.85 -5.66 -15.41
CA PRO A 114 -22.92 -4.74 -15.80
C PRO A 114 -23.59 -4.00 -14.64
N ASP A 115 -23.61 -4.59 -13.45
CA ASP A 115 -24.33 -4.11 -12.27
C ASP A 115 -23.42 -3.79 -11.07
N MET A 116 -22.13 -4.17 -11.10
CA MET A 116 -21.23 -3.96 -9.96
C MET A 116 -19.75 -4.02 -10.35
N LEU A 117 -18.91 -3.43 -9.52
CA LEU A 117 -17.47 -3.68 -9.50
C LEU A 117 -17.14 -4.49 -8.25
N LEU A 118 -16.69 -5.72 -8.43
CA LEU A 118 -16.31 -6.58 -7.31
C LEU A 118 -14.82 -6.42 -7.01
N ILE A 119 -14.48 -5.81 -5.88
CA ILE A 119 -13.08 -5.54 -5.51
C ILE A 119 -12.25 -6.82 -5.46
N ASN A 120 -12.84 -7.94 -5.02
CA ASN A 120 -12.15 -9.23 -4.95
C ASN A 120 -11.62 -9.69 -6.31
N ASP A 121 -12.24 -9.28 -7.42
CA ASP A 121 -11.80 -9.65 -8.77
C ASP A 121 -10.50 -8.92 -9.16
N LEU A 122 -10.12 -7.85 -8.45
CA LEU A 122 -8.81 -7.19 -8.57
C LEU A 122 -7.67 -7.95 -7.88
N HIS A 123 -7.97 -9.03 -7.14
CA HIS A 123 -6.93 -9.81 -6.45
C HIS A 123 -5.94 -10.44 -7.43
N GLY A 124 -6.40 -10.93 -8.59
CA GLY A 124 -5.53 -11.46 -9.64
C GLY A 124 -4.55 -10.41 -10.18
N PRO A 125 -5.05 -9.27 -10.69
CA PRO A 125 -4.22 -8.13 -11.09
C PRO A 125 -3.24 -7.69 -10.00
N TRP A 126 -3.67 -7.66 -8.74
CA TRP A 126 -2.83 -7.30 -7.60
C TRP A 126 -1.70 -8.30 -7.32
N MET A 127 -1.97 -9.60 -7.34
CA MET A 127 -0.91 -10.60 -7.17
C MET A 127 0.09 -10.53 -8.32
N ALA A 128 -0.40 -10.40 -9.55
CA ALA A 128 0.45 -10.21 -10.71
C ALA A 128 1.26 -8.90 -10.64
N ALA A 129 0.70 -7.84 -10.04
CA ALA A 129 1.39 -6.59 -9.75
C ALA A 129 2.57 -6.80 -8.78
N GLN A 130 2.31 -7.51 -7.67
CA GLN A 130 3.33 -7.79 -6.64
C GLN A 130 4.51 -8.60 -7.20
N ASP A 131 4.20 -9.65 -7.96
CA ASP A 131 5.22 -10.53 -8.55
C ASP A 131 6.09 -9.78 -9.56
N ARG A 132 5.49 -8.97 -10.44
CA ARG A 132 6.21 -8.23 -11.49
C ARG A 132 7.03 -7.07 -10.99
N MET A 133 6.53 -6.36 -9.97
CA MET A 133 7.27 -5.26 -9.36
C MET A 133 8.43 -5.75 -8.48
N GLY A 134 8.57 -7.06 -8.28
CA GLY A 134 9.54 -7.63 -7.34
C GLY A 134 9.43 -6.92 -5.99
N TRP A 135 8.19 -6.64 -5.57
CA TRP A 135 7.88 -5.67 -4.52
C TRP A 135 8.55 -6.09 -3.21
N GLN A 136 9.78 -5.63 -2.99
CA GLN A 136 10.37 -5.59 -1.67
C GLN A 136 9.58 -4.53 -0.92
N VAL A 137 8.50 -4.95 -0.27
CA VAL A 137 7.92 -4.19 0.82
C VAL A 137 9.08 -3.92 1.74
N LYS A 138 9.63 -2.71 1.68
CA LYS A 138 10.78 -2.29 2.45
C LYS A 138 10.42 -2.63 3.88
N GLN A 139 11.00 -3.70 4.43
CA GLN A 139 10.75 -4.07 5.81
C GLN A 139 11.13 -2.81 6.59
N ALA A 140 10.15 -2.21 7.26
CA ALA A 140 10.49 -1.23 8.27
C ALA A 140 11.53 -1.92 9.18
N PRO A 141 12.66 -1.28 9.51
CA PRO A 141 13.54 -1.84 10.52
C PRO A 141 12.67 -2.18 11.73
N ALA A 142 12.80 -3.42 12.21
CA ALA A 142 12.01 -3.92 13.33
C ALA A 142 11.97 -2.84 14.42
N PRO A 143 10.81 -2.60 15.07
CA PRO A 143 10.75 -1.67 16.19
C PRO A 143 11.88 -2.06 17.14
N ALA A 144 12.79 -1.13 17.40
CA ALA A 144 13.86 -1.34 18.36
C ALA A 144 13.18 -1.71 19.68
N GLY A 145 13.17 -3.01 19.98
CA GLY A 145 12.71 -3.51 21.26
C GLY A 145 13.51 -2.80 22.35
N PRO A 146 12.91 -2.58 23.53
CA PRO A 146 13.58 -1.85 24.60
C PRO A 146 14.95 -2.48 24.85
N SER A 147 15.98 -1.66 24.72
CA SER A 147 17.37 -2.00 25.02
C SER A 147 17.42 -2.83 26.30
N ALA A 148 17.74 -4.12 26.15
CA ALA A 148 18.15 -4.96 27.27
C ALA A 148 19.55 -4.50 27.71
N GLN A 149 19.63 -3.30 28.32
CA GLN A 149 20.69 -2.95 29.23
C GLN A 149 20.31 -3.50 30.60
N LEU A 150 20.76 -4.71 30.89
CA LEU A 150 20.96 -5.32 32.22
C LEU A 150 21.55 -6.70 31.88
N VAL A 151 22.78 -7.07 32.19
CA VAL A 151 23.46 -7.04 33.48
C VAL A 151 24.96 -7.27 33.24
N ASN A 152 25.80 -6.32 33.64
CA ASN A 152 27.21 -6.60 33.90
C ASN A 152 27.58 -5.97 35.23
N ALA A 153 27.09 -6.60 36.30
CA ALA A 153 27.58 -6.38 37.64
C ALA A 153 27.48 -7.73 38.36
N THR A 154 28.62 -8.42 38.48
CA THR A 154 29.07 -9.14 39.69
C THR A 154 30.25 -10.04 39.31
N SER A 155 31.46 -9.61 39.63
CA SER A 155 32.46 -10.48 40.25
C SER A 155 33.50 -9.61 40.95
N ALA A 156 33.14 -9.18 42.16
CA ALA A 156 34.09 -8.61 43.11
C ALA A 156 34.96 -9.75 43.64
N ARG A 157 36.27 -9.64 43.42
CA ARG A 157 37.30 -10.50 44.03
C ARG A 157 37.19 -10.46 45.57
N PRO A 158 37.20 -11.60 46.28
CA PRO A 158 37.41 -11.60 47.72
C PRO A 158 38.89 -11.34 48.03
N ARG A 159 39.17 -10.27 48.79
CA ARG A 159 40.45 -10.08 49.48
C ARG A 159 40.52 -11.06 50.65
N SER A 160 41.35 -12.08 50.53
CA SER A 160 41.82 -12.91 51.63
C SER A 160 42.55 -12.02 52.64
N ARG A 161 41.98 -11.93 53.85
CA ARG A 161 42.58 -11.25 54.99
C ARG A 161 43.43 -12.28 55.74
N ASP A 162 44.71 -11.97 55.84
CA ASP A 162 45.65 -12.68 56.70
C ASP A 162 45.18 -12.68 58.16
N MET A 163 45.13 -13.87 58.75
CA MET A 163 45.25 -14.08 60.19
C MET A 163 46.26 -15.20 60.38
N ARG A 164 47.42 -14.83 60.94
CA ARG A 164 48.40 -15.71 61.57
C ARG A 164 48.41 -15.39 63.08
N PRO A 165 48.93 -16.31 63.90
CA PRO A 165 48.26 -16.97 65.01
C PRO A 165 47.98 -16.11 66.25
#